data_AF-A0A7X7F3Q8-F1
#
_entry.id   AF-A0A7X7F3Q8-F1
#
_cell.length_a   1.000
_cell.length_b   1.000
_cell.length_c   1.000
_cell.angle_alpha   90.00
_cell.angle_beta   90.00
_cell.angle_gamma   90.00
#
_symmetry.space_group_name_H-M   'P 1'
#
loop_
_entity.id
_entity.type
_entity.pdbx_description
1 polymer ?
#
loop_
_entity_poly.entity_id
_entity_poly.type
_entity_poly.pdbx_seq_one_letter_code
_entity_poly.pdbx_strand_id
1 'polypeptide(L)'
;MDLRNTRTTILNQGDPAEKREEIRRYFHATYSLDEALYETLASDEAFYVRAEPLRHPLIFYLGHTAVFYVNKLIVAKIANRRLDPRFESMFAIGVDEMSWDDLNEAHYDWPTVAEVREYRNTVRDFVDETIRAMPLEMPINWNNPFWAILMGIEHERIHIETSSVIIRRLPIDMVRPLPLWEICPESGEPPQNELLPVPGGRVAMGKPKDHPLYGWDNEFGHQTHDVPDFAASRYLVSNREYLAFIDDGGYENPDLWTDEGRQWLGYSKATHPLFWVDSPDGYRFRTMARIIDMPWNWPVEVNCLEAKAFCNWLAAKTGRPLRLPTEAEWYRLRDAHDIPDQPYWQKAPGNLNLEHWASSCPIDRFRFDEFFDVIGNVWQWTETPITGFEGFEVHPFYDDFSTPTFDTRHNLIKGGSWISTGNEATRDSRYAFRRHFFQHAGMRYVESEHAPPVVEAMYETDSAVSQYCEAHFGPTYFGVPNSPARCAAVCLEYLQDRPRREALDLGCAVGRASFELARHFDHVTGIDFSARFIRVALQLKER
;
A
#
# COMPACT_ATOMS: atom_id res chain seq x y z
N MET A 1 10.28 16.70 -21.59
CA MET A 1 9.11 15.84 -21.38
C MET A 1 8.32 16.44 -20.23
N ASP A 2 6.99 16.56 -20.34
CA ASP A 2 6.18 16.92 -19.18
C ASP A 2 6.15 15.71 -18.24
N LEU A 3 6.77 15.84 -17.07
CA LEU A 3 6.89 14.75 -16.10
C LEU A 3 5.69 14.65 -15.15
N ARG A 4 4.89 15.72 -15.02
CA ARG A 4 3.77 15.76 -14.08
C ARG A 4 2.51 15.16 -14.70
N ASN A 5 2.20 15.56 -15.93
CA ASN A 5 0.94 15.18 -16.57
C ASN A 5 1.05 13.84 -17.33
N THR A 6 1.37 12.77 -16.59
CA THR A 6 1.39 11.41 -17.14
C THR A 6 0.01 10.75 -17.02
N ARG A 7 -0.35 9.91 -18.01
CA ARG A 7 -1.64 9.19 -18.08
C ARG A 7 -1.35 7.70 -18.08
N THR A 8 -2.05 6.93 -17.25
CA THR A 8 -2.04 5.46 -17.35
C THR A 8 -2.54 5.02 -18.74
N THR A 9 -2.03 3.88 -19.21
CA THR A 9 -2.26 3.41 -20.58
C THR A 9 -3.50 2.53 -20.68
N ILE A 10 -4.28 2.69 -21.76
CA ILE A 10 -5.45 1.82 -22.02
C ILE A 10 -4.97 0.57 -22.77
N LEU A 11 -5.07 -0.60 -22.16
CA LEU A 11 -4.40 -1.84 -22.53
C LEU A 11 -5.15 -2.71 -23.54
N ASN A 12 -6.43 -2.44 -23.79
CA ASN A 12 -7.29 -3.26 -24.65
C ASN A 12 -7.63 -2.61 -26.01
N GLN A 13 -6.94 -1.52 -26.38
CA GLN A 13 -7.16 -0.83 -27.65
C GLN A 13 -5.86 -0.26 -28.25
N GLY A 14 -5.90 0.05 -29.54
CA GLY A 14 -4.79 0.63 -30.31
C GLY A 14 -3.99 -0.39 -31.10
N ASP A 15 -3.13 0.09 -31.98
CA ASP A 15 -2.19 -0.72 -32.76
C ASP A 15 -0.97 -1.13 -31.90
N PRO A 16 -0.44 -2.37 -32.02
CA PRO A 16 0.73 -2.79 -31.25
C PRO A 16 1.96 -1.89 -31.36
N ALA A 17 2.26 -1.30 -32.53
CA ALA A 17 3.43 -0.44 -32.68
C ALA A 17 3.23 0.90 -31.94
N GLU A 18 2.03 1.47 -32.03
CA GLU A 18 1.66 2.69 -31.30
C GLU A 18 1.62 2.43 -29.79
N LYS A 19 1.02 1.32 -29.36
CA LYS A 19 0.95 0.93 -27.95
C LYS A 19 2.34 0.72 -27.35
N ARG A 20 3.27 0.12 -28.09
CA ARG A 20 4.66 -0.03 -27.67
C ARG A 20 5.29 1.33 -27.36
N GLU A 21 5.12 2.32 -28.25
CA GLU A 21 5.68 3.65 -28.00
C GLU A 21 4.94 4.45 -26.93
N GLU A 22 3.65 4.20 -26.72
CA GLU A 22 2.92 4.72 -25.57
C GLU A 22 3.50 4.20 -24.26
N ILE A 23 3.68 2.88 -24.12
CA ILE A 23 4.26 2.23 -22.93
C ILE A 23 5.71 2.67 -22.73
N ARG A 24 6.50 2.76 -23.80
CA ARG A 24 7.89 3.23 -23.75
C ARG A 24 8.00 4.66 -23.23
N ARG A 25 7.15 5.57 -23.71
CA ARG A 25 7.06 6.93 -23.15
C ARG A 25 6.61 6.91 -21.70
N TYR A 26 5.61 6.10 -21.35
CA TYR A 26 5.12 5.99 -19.98
C TYR A 26 6.20 5.51 -19.01
N PHE A 27 7.00 4.52 -19.42
CA PHE A 27 8.18 4.06 -18.71
C PHE A 27 9.20 5.18 -18.49
N HIS A 28 9.66 5.84 -19.56
CA HIS A 28 10.67 6.89 -19.42
C HIS A 28 10.18 8.09 -18.61
N ALA A 29 8.89 8.43 -18.69
CA ALA A 29 8.29 9.50 -17.89
C ALA A 29 8.34 9.16 -16.39
N THR A 30 7.95 7.93 -16.05
CA THR A 30 7.94 7.43 -14.67
C THR A 30 9.35 7.40 -14.10
N TYR A 31 10.28 6.81 -14.84
CA TYR A 31 11.69 6.74 -14.44
C TYR A 31 12.29 8.13 -14.21
N SER A 32 11.99 9.09 -15.09
CA SER A 32 12.48 10.47 -14.94
C SER A 32 11.78 11.25 -13.82
N LEU A 33 10.53 10.93 -13.50
CA LEU A 33 9.83 11.53 -12.37
C LEU A 33 10.42 11.04 -11.03
N ASP A 34 10.72 9.75 -10.93
CA ASP A 34 11.41 9.14 -9.77
C ASP A 34 12.79 9.78 -9.55
N GLU A 35 13.60 9.92 -10.61
CA GLU A 35 14.89 10.62 -10.52
C GLU A 35 14.75 12.06 -10.02
N ALA A 36 13.78 12.81 -10.56
CA ALA A 36 13.54 14.19 -10.18
C ALA A 36 13.07 14.35 -8.73
N LEU A 37 12.50 13.30 -8.13
CA LEU A 37 12.15 13.29 -6.71
C LEU A 37 13.42 13.27 -5.86
N TYR A 38 14.38 12.40 -6.18
CA TYR A 38 15.65 12.32 -5.46
C TYR A 38 16.55 13.53 -5.66
N GLU A 39 16.36 14.32 -6.73
CA GLU A 39 17.04 15.62 -6.88
C GLU A 39 16.69 16.63 -5.78
N THR A 40 15.60 16.42 -5.03
CA THR A 40 15.24 17.26 -3.87
C THR A 40 16.17 17.05 -2.68
N LEU A 41 16.99 16.01 -2.67
CA LEU A 41 18.00 15.81 -1.64
C LEU A 41 19.16 16.78 -1.83
N ALA A 42 19.58 17.43 -0.75
CA ALA A 42 20.61 18.46 -0.78
C ALA A 42 22.03 17.90 -0.91
N SER A 43 22.25 16.64 -0.51
CA SER A 43 23.54 15.96 -0.56
C SER A 43 23.38 14.43 -0.55
N ASP A 44 24.47 13.71 -0.85
CA ASP A 44 24.47 12.24 -0.87
C ASP A 44 24.25 11.65 0.54
N GLU A 45 24.67 12.34 1.60
CA GLU A 45 24.47 11.88 2.99
C GLU A 45 22.98 11.66 3.30
N ALA A 46 22.10 12.48 2.73
CA ALA A 46 20.66 12.38 2.93
C ALA A 46 20.08 11.04 2.46
N PHE A 47 20.72 10.37 1.49
CA PHE A 47 20.26 9.06 1.01
C PHE A 47 20.42 7.96 2.05
N TYR A 48 21.36 8.10 2.99
CA TYR A 48 21.69 7.08 3.98
C TYR A 48 21.02 7.33 5.34
N VAL A 49 20.37 8.48 5.52
CA VAL A 49 19.63 8.78 6.74
C VAL A 49 18.35 7.96 6.79
N ARG A 50 18.18 7.23 7.89
CA ARG A 50 16.96 6.48 8.20
C ARG A 50 15.93 7.42 8.84
N ALA A 51 15.20 8.16 8.01
CA ALA A 51 14.23 9.17 8.47
C ALA A 51 12.95 8.59 9.10
N GLU A 52 12.62 7.33 8.79
CA GLU A 52 11.55 6.56 9.41
C GLU A 52 12.19 5.26 9.94
N PRO A 53 12.27 5.08 11.28
CA PRO A 53 12.82 3.87 11.88
C PRO A 53 12.23 2.57 11.37
N LEU A 54 10.98 2.58 10.92
CA LEU A 54 10.27 1.41 10.40
C LEU A 54 10.46 1.19 8.87
N ARG A 55 11.39 1.92 8.26
CA ARG A 55 11.70 1.84 6.81
C ARG A 55 13.20 1.83 6.57
N HIS A 56 13.59 1.38 5.38
CA HIS A 56 14.95 1.52 4.87
C HIS A 56 15.30 2.99 4.55
N PRO A 57 16.59 3.35 4.47
CA PRO A 57 17.03 4.66 3.98
C PRO A 57 16.75 4.86 2.48
N LEU A 58 16.78 6.10 2.00
CA LEU A 58 16.43 6.44 0.60
C LEU A 58 17.34 5.81 -0.46
N ILE A 59 18.59 5.45 -0.12
CA ILE A 59 19.47 4.67 -1.00
C ILE A 59 18.88 3.32 -1.40
N PHE A 60 18.12 2.69 -0.50
CA PHE A 60 17.40 1.46 -0.79
C PHE A 60 16.36 1.69 -1.89
N TYR A 61 15.49 2.68 -1.72
CA TYR A 61 14.41 2.94 -2.67
C TYR A 61 14.93 3.35 -4.06
N LEU A 62 16.02 4.12 -4.09
CA LEU A 62 16.70 4.46 -5.34
C LEU A 62 17.15 3.19 -6.08
N GLY A 63 17.75 2.21 -5.40
CA GLY A 63 18.15 0.95 -6.04
C GLY A 63 16.97 0.00 -6.33
N HIS A 64 16.01 -0.06 -5.40
CA HIS A 64 14.91 -1.01 -5.37
C HIS A 64 14.01 -0.92 -6.60
N THR A 65 13.60 0.28 -7.01
CA THR A 65 12.69 0.44 -8.16
C THR A 65 13.31 -0.09 -9.44
N ALA A 66 14.61 0.13 -9.66
CA ALA A 66 15.34 -0.41 -10.81
C ALA A 66 15.57 -1.93 -10.73
N VAL A 67 15.95 -2.44 -9.55
CA VAL A 67 16.09 -3.89 -9.31
C VAL A 67 14.78 -4.63 -9.55
N PHE A 68 13.65 -4.03 -9.19
CA PHE A 68 12.33 -4.61 -9.38
C PHE A 68 12.06 -4.93 -10.86
N TYR A 69 12.35 -4.02 -11.79
CA TYR A 69 12.21 -4.30 -13.24
C TYR A 69 12.99 -5.55 -13.65
N VAL A 70 14.28 -5.62 -13.29
CA VAL A 70 15.14 -6.75 -13.67
C VAL A 70 14.59 -8.07 -13.10
N ASN A 71 14.21 -8.06 -11.82
CA ASN A 71 13.63 -9.23 -11.15
C ASN A 71 12.35 -9.70 -11.83
N LYS A 72 11.40 -8.79 -12.10
CA LYS A 72 10.12 -9.17 -12.71
C LYS A 72 10.25 -9.59 -14.17
N LEU A 73 11.16 -8.99 -14.93
CA LEU A 73 11.47 -9.44 -16.29
C LEU A 73 12.08 -10.85 -16.31
N ILE A 74 12.86 -11.23 -15.29
CA ILE A 74 13.38 -12.60 -15.15
C ILE A 74 12.28 -13.58 -14.76
N VAL A 75 11.44 -13.23 -13.77
CA VAL A 75 10.30 -14.07 -13.36
C VAL A 75 9.34 -14.31 -14.53
N ALA A 76 9.08 -13.27 -15.33
CA ALA A 76 8.27 -13.35 -16.55
C ALA A 76 8.96 -14.07 -17.72
N LYS A 77 10.21 -14.54 -17.54
CA LYS A 77 11.04 -15.21 -18.55
C LYS A 77 11.28 -14.37 -19.81
N ILE A 78 11.22 -13.05 -19.68
CA ILE A 78 11.55 -12.07 -20.72
C ILE A 78 13.07 -11.88 -20.78
N ALA A 79 13.68 -11.79 -19.60
CA ALA A 79 15.12 -11.68 -19.43
C ALA A 79 15.69 -13.00 -18.88
N ASN A 80 16.90 -13.35 -19.31
CA ASN A 80 17.61 -14.56 -18.86
C ASN A 80 18.96 -14.25 -18.19
N ARG A 81 19.30 -12.97 -18.02
CA ARG A 81 20.55 -12.53 -17.40
C ARG A 81 20.26 -11.46 -16.33
N ARG A 82 21.05 -11.55 -15.27
CA ARG A 82 21.20 -10.52 -14.23
C ARG A 82 22.14 -9.42 -14.76
N LEU A 83 21.90 -8.17 -14.40
CA LEU A 83 22.77 -7.03 -14.72
C LEU A 83 23.81 -6.82 -13.61
N ASP A 84 23.39 -6.86 -12.35
CA ASP A 84 24.25 -6.85 -11.17
C ASP A 84 23.61 -7.74 -10.07
N PRO A 85 24.04 -9.02 -9.93
CA PRO A 85 23.48 -9.92 -8.93
C PRO A 85 23.60 -9.43 -7.49
N ARG A 86 24.59 -8.58 -7.17
CA ARG A 86 24.78 -8.05 -5.82
C ARG A 86 23.69 -7.02 -5.52
N PHE A 87 23.47 -6.06 -6.42
CA PHE A 87 22.39 -5.08 -6.26
C PHE A 87 21.03 -5.73 -6.29
N GLU A 88 20.83 -6.66 -7.22
CA GLU A 88 19.56 -7.37 -7.38
C GLU A 88 19.21 -8.27 -6.21
N SER A 89 20.19 -8.67 -5.39
CA SER A 89 19.94 -9.32 -4.10
C SER A 89 19.74 -8.31 -2.97
N MET A 90 20.56 -7.26 -2.92
CA MET A 90 20.57 -6.27 -1.83
C MET A 90 19.29 -5.44 -1.78
N PHE A 91 18.78 -5.01 -2.94
CA PHE A 91 17.58 -4.17 -3.03
C PHE A 91 16.30 -4.98 -3.31
N ALA A 92 16.32 -6.32 -3.25
CA ALA A 92 15.14 -7.15 -3.52
C ALA A 92 14.28 -7.46 -2.28
N ILE A 93 14.71 -7.01 -1.09
CA ILE A 93 14.00 -7.24 0.16
C ILE A 93 12.64 -6.51 0.14
N GLY A 94 11.59 -7.16 0.65
CA GLY A 94 10.27 -6.56 0.78
C GLY A 94 10.28 -5.35 1.72
N VAL A 95 9.34 -4.42 1.53
CA VAL A 95 9.30 -3.15 2.26
C VAL A 95 8.34 -3.18 3.47
N ASP A 96 7.52 -4.23 3.58
CA ASP A 96 6.64 -4.44 4.74
C ASP A 96 7.38 -5.11 5.90
N GLU A 97 7.07 -4.68 7.12
CA GLU A 97 7.63 -5.19 8.35
C GLU A 97 6.98 -6.54 8.70
N MET A 98 7.36 -7.58 7.96
CA MET A 98 6.90 -8.93 8.25
C MET A 98 7.92 -9.74 9.04
N SER A 99 9.18 -9.31 9.10
CA SER A 99 10.19 -9.93 9.95
C SER A 99 10.98 -8.88 10.75
N TRP A 100 11.25 -9.21 12.01
CA TRP A 100 12.19 -8.45 12.86
C TRP A 100 13.64 -8.51 12.33
N ASP A 101 13.92 -9.42 11.39
CA ASP A 101 15.24 -9.60 10.78
C ASP A 101 15.54 -8.56 9.68
N ASP A 102 14.52 -7.92 9.10
CA ASP A 102 14.68 -6.96 7.99
C ASP A 102 15.25 -5.58 8.41
N LEU A 103 15.26 -5.28 9.72
CA LEU A 103 15.56 -3.94 10.25
C LEU A 103 16.91 -3.81 10.97
N ASN A 104 17.74 -4.85 10.97
CA ASN A 104 19.02 -4.86 11.67
C ASN A 104 20.06 -3.95 10.99
N GLU A 105 20.41 -2.85 11.66
CA GLU A 105 21.31 -1.79 11.16
C GLU A 105 22.76 -2.25 10.96
N ALA A 106 23.15 -3.39 11.55
CA ALA A 106 24.55 -3.85 11.56
C ALA A 106 25.04 -4.50 10.25
N HIS A 107 24.21 -4.59 9.20
CA HIS A 107 24.48 -5.53 8.09
C HIS A 107 24.36 -5.01 6.64
N TYR A 108 24.17 -3.71 6.37
CA TYR A 108 24.07 -3.23 4.98
C TYR A 108 25.25 -2.35 4.55
N ASP A 109 26.12 -2.92 3.72
CA ASP A 109 27.18 -2.22 2.98
C ASP A 109 26.58 -1.54 1.73
N TRP A 110 25.80 -0.47 1.94
CA TRP A 110 25.12 0.22 0.87
C TRP A 110 26.14 0.78 -0.15
N PRO A 111 25.91 0.59 -1.46
CA PRO A 111 26.71 1.23 -2.50
C PRO A 111 26.58 2.75 -2.47
N THR A 112 27.53 3.42 -3.13
CA THR A 112 27.48 4.86 -3.31
C THR A 112 26.30 5.28 -4.18
N VAL A 113 25.78 6.51 -3.97
CA VAL A 113 24.71 7.09 -4.80
C VAL A 113 25.08 7.05 -6.28
N ALA A 114 26.34 7.34 -6.62
CA ALA A 114 26.84 7.29 -7.98
C ALA A 114 26.78 5.88 -8.60
N GLU A 115 27.17 4.83 -7.87
CA GLU A 115 27.07 3.45 -8.34
C GLU A 115 25.62 3.01 -8.56
N VAL A 116 24.71 3.38 -7.65
CA VAL A 116 23.28 3.07 -7.82
C VAL A 116 22.70 3.81 -9.03
N ARG A 117 23.06 5.08 -9.24
CA ARG A 117 22.62 5.85 -10.41
C ARG A 117 23.14 5.25 -11.73
N GLU A 118 24.38 4.78 -11.76
CA GLU A 118 24.94 4.12 -12.94
C GLU A 118 24.21 2.80 -13.24
N TYR A 119 23.93 2.00 -12.19
CA TYR A 119 23.11 0.80 -12.34
C TYR A 119 21.71 1.14 -12.86
N ARG A 120 21.08 2.19 -12.33
CA ARG A 120 19.78 2.67 -12.81
C ARG A 120 19.81 3.08 -14.28
N ASN A 121 20.85 3.76 -14.76
CA ASN A 121 21.00 4.07 -16.18
C ASN A 121 21.07 2.78 -17.02
N THR A 122 21.84 1.80 -16.56
CA THR A 122 21.97 0.49 -17.21
C THR A 122 20.63 -0.25 -17.27
N VAL A 123 19.86 -0.25 -16.17
CA VAL A 123 18.51 -0.83 -16.13
C VAL A 123 17.57 -0.09 -17.08
N ARG A 124 17.64 1.25 -17.11
CA ARG A 124 16.80 2.07 -17.97
C ARG A 124 16.98 1.72 -19.44
N ASP A 125 18.22 1.62 -19.89
CA ASP A 125 18.55 1.22 -21.27
C ASP A 125 18.13 -0.22 -21.54
N PHE A 126 18.35 -1.13 -20.60
CA PHE A 126 17.95 -2.53 -20.72
C PHE A 126 16.43 -2.70 -20.87
N VAL A 127 15.63 -2.00 -20.06
CA VAL A 127 14.16 -2.03 -20.15
C VAL A 127 13.69 -1.38 -21.45
N ASP A 128 14.31 -0.27 -21.88
CA ASP A 128 14.00 0.37 -23.16
C ASP A 128 14.22 -0.58 -24.35
N GLU A 129 15.40 -1.21 -24.41
CA GLU A 129 15.74 -2.21 -25.42
C GLU A 129 14.75 -3.38 -25.40
N THR A 130 14.36 -3.83 -24.21
CA THR A 130 13.38 -4.90 -24.01
C THR A 130 12.01 -4.51 -24.59
N ILE A 131 11.48 -3.32 -24.26
CA ILE A 131 10.21 -2.80 -24.80
C ILE A 131 10.27 -2.72 -26.34
N ARG A 132 11.39 -2.27 -26.89
CA ARG A 132 11.58 -2.11 -28.35
C ARG A 132 11.65 -3.45 -29.08
N ALA A 133 12.29 -4.46 -28.48
CA ALA A 133 12.57 -5.74 -29.12
C ALA A 133 11.43 -6.75 -28.99
N MET A 134 10.69 -6.74 -27.88
CA MET A 134 9.66 -7.75 -27.61
C MET A 134 8.48 -7.66 -28.58
N PRO A 135 7.95 -8.81 -29.05
CA PRO A 135 6.68 -8.84 -29.76
C PRO A 135 5.57 -8.38 -28.80
N LEU A 136 4.72 -7.48 -29.28
CA LEU A 136 3.55 -7.00 -28.56
C LEU A 136 2.29 -7.46 -29.30
N GLU A 137 1.42 -8.17 -28.60
CA GLU A 137 0.08 -8.53 -29.05
C GLU A 137 -0.96 -7.79 -28.21
N MET A 138 -2.08 -7.43 -28.82
CA MET A 138 -3.20 -6.76 -28.16
C MET A 138 -4.37 -7.74 -27.99
N PRO A 139 -5.14 -7.68 -26.88
CA PRO A 139 -4.96 -6.78 -25.73
C PRO A 139 -3.84 -7.22 -24.77
N ILE A 140 -3.35 -6.29 -23.94
CA ILE A 140 -2.42 -6.60 -22.85
C ILE A 140 -3.25 -6.97 -21.61
N ASN A 141 -3.19 -8.25 -21.21
CA ASN A 141 -3.81 -8.80 -20.00
C ASN A 141 -2.77 -9.57 -19.16
N TRP A 142 -3.16 -10.23 -18.08
CA TRP A 142 -2.26 -10.97 -17.18
C TRP A 142 -1.38 -12.04 -17.88
N ASN A 143 -1.86 -12.61 -18.99
CA ASN A 143 -1.10 -13.62 -19.74
C ASN A 143 -0.12 -12.99 -20.74
N ASN A 144 -0.17 -11.67 -20.91
CA ASN A 144 0.70 -10.95 -21.83
C ASN A 144 2.02 -10.56 -21.13
N PRO A 145 3.19 -10.89 -21.71
CA PRO A 145 4.48 -10.52 -21.13
C PRO A 145 4.67 -9.02 -20.86
N PHE A 146 4.03 -8.14 -21.64
CA PHE A 146 4.08 -6.68 -21.38
C PHE A 146 3.47 -6.29 -20.01
N TRP A 147 2.67 -7.16 -19.40
CA TRP A 147 2.16 -6.95 -18.04
C TRP A 147 3.30 -6.80 -17.02
N ALA A 148 4.42 -7.52 -17.18
CA ALA A 148 5.58 -7.39 -16.30
C ALA A 148 6.25 -6.00 -16.40
N ILE A 149 6.21 -5.39 -17.59
CA ILE A 149 6.75 -4.04 -17.82
C ILE A 149 5.85 -3.01 -17.14
N LEU A 150 4.53 -3.10 -17.36
CA LEU A 150 3.55 -2.24 -16.71
C LEU A 150 3.61 -2.38 -15.17
N MET A 151 3.77 -3.60 -14.67
CA MET A 151 3.97 -3.86 -13.25
C MET A 151 5.20 -3.13 -12.71
N GLY A 152 6.32 -3.13 -13.43
CA GLY A 152 7.50 -2.35 -13.04
C GLY A 152 7.22 -0.84 -13.00
N ILE A 153 6.50 -0.32 -14.00
CA ILE A 153 6.14 1.10 -14.07
C ILE A 153 5.24 1.51 -12.90
N GLU A 154 4.18 0.75 -12.64
CA GLU A 154 3.23 1.07 -11.57
C GLU A 154 3.83 0.82 -10.19
N HIS A 155 4.75 -0.16 -10.05
CA HIS A 155 5.53 -0.34 -8.82
C HIS A 155 6.44 0.86 -8.53
N GLU A 156 7.14 1.36 -9.54
CA GLU A 156 7.96 2.57 -9.38
C GLU A 156 7.12 3.78 -8.95
N ARG A 157 5.88 3.90 -9.42
CA ARG A 157 4.94 4.96 -8.99
C ARG A 157 4.57 4.88 -7.51
N ILE A 158 4.33 3.68 -6.98
CA ILE A 158 4.16 3.45 -5.54
C ILE A 158 5.36 4.00 -4.75
N HIS A 159 6.56 3.81 -5.29
CA HIS A 159 7.79 4.25 -4.64
C HIS A 159 8.10 5.74 -4.82
N ILE A 160 7.55 6.41 -5.83
CA ILE A 160 7.54 7.87 -5.91
C ILE A 160 6.77 8.44 -4.71
N GLU A 161 5.55 7.94 -4.46
CA GLU A 161 4.76 8.38 -3.32
C GLU A 161 5.45 8.00 -1.99
N THR A 162 5.84 6.73 -1.82
CA THR A 162 6.51 6.26 -0.59
C THR A 162 7.78 7.04 -0.26
N SER A 163 8.65 7.25 -1.25
CA SER A 163 9.90 8.00 -1.06
C SER A 163 9.64 9.46 -0.71
N SER A 164 8.59 10.07 -1.25
CA SER A 164 8.25 11.47 -0.93
C SER A 164 7.84 11.66 0.54
N VAL A 165 7.18 10.67 1.16
CA VAL A 165 6.87 10.68 2.60
C VAL A 165 8.14 10.57 3.43
N ILE A 166 9.09 9.73 3.03
CA ILE A 166 10.38 9.54 3.72
C ILE A 166 11.25 10.80 3.58
N ILE A 167 11.31 11.41 2.37
CA ILE A 167 12.00 12.67 2.13
C ILE A 167 11.43 13.78 3.03
N ARG A 168 10.11 13.85 3.18
CA ARG A 168 9.45 14.84 4.03
C ARG A 168 9.86 14.73 5.51
N ARG A 169 10.26 13.54 5.97
CA ARG A 169 10.74 13.28 7.34
C ARG A 169 12.21 13.58 7.55
N LEU A 170 13.00 13.82 6.50
CA LEU A 170 14.38 14.23 6.66
C LEU A 170 14.49 15.60 7.36
N PRO A 171 15.61 15.85 8.06
CA PRO A 171 15.99 17.20 8.47
C PRO A 171 15.81 18.20 7.33
N ILE A 172 15.21 19.35 7.59
CA ILE A 172 14.82 20.29 6.52
C ILE A 172 16.03 20.81 5.72
N ASP A 173 17.19 20.90 6.35
CA ASP A 173 18.47 21.30 5.74
C ASP A 173 19.03 20.26 4.76
N MET A 174 18.54 19.01 4.81
CA MET A 174 18.89 17.95 3.86
C MET A 174 17.97 17.91 2.64
N VAL A 175 16.97 18.78 2.56
CA VAL A 175 16.00 18.83 1.45
C VAL A 175 15.97 20.23 0.85
N ARG A 176 15.95 20.32 -0.47
CA ARG A 176 15.88 21.58 -1.22
C ARG A 176 14.61 21.66 -2.08
N PRO A 177 13.96 22.83 -2.16
CA PRO A 177 12.82 23.01 -3.05
C PRO A 177 13.28 23.03 -4.52
N LEU A 178 12.49 22.42 -5.41
CA LEU A 178 12.70 22.48 -6.86
C LEU A 178 11.39 22.87 -7.58
N PRO A 179 11.46 23.47 -8.78
CA PRO A 179 10.28 23.92 -9.52
C PRO A 179 9.27 22.82 -9.86
N LEU A 180 9.72 21.57 -10.05
CA LEU A 180 8.81 20.45 -10.32
C LEU A 180 7.85 20.20 -9.14
N TRP A 181 8.30 20.53 -7.92
CA TRP A 181 7.64 20.21 -6.66
C TRP A 181 7.04 21.46 -6.00
N GLU A 182 6.42 22.33 -6.80
CA GLU A 182 5.74 23.53 -6.31
C GLU A 182 4.49 23.20 -5.48
N ILE A 183 4.41 23.81 -4.30
CA ILE A 183 3.30 23.66 -3.36
C ILE A 183 2.16 24.62 -3.69
N CYS A 184 0.96 24.33 -3.20
CA CYS A 184 -0.17 25.25 -3.27
C CYS A 184 0.17 26.55 -2.50
N PRO A 185 -0.01 27.75 -3.09
CA PRO A 185 0.26 29.01 -2.40
C PRO A 185 -0.92 29.49 -1.54
N GLU A 186 -2.09 28.85 -1.66
CA GLU A 186 -3.33 29.30 -1.03
C GLU A 186 -3.47 28.67 0.35
N SER A 187 -3.67 29.48 1.38
CA SER A 187 -3.96 29.05 2.75
C SER A 187 -4.86 30.07 3.46
N GLY A 188 -5.55 29.63 4.50
CA GLY A 188 -6.48 30.47 5.27
C GLY A 188 -7.28 29.66 6.27
N GLU A 189 -8.42 30.21 6.72
CA GLU A 189 -9.37 29.50 7.56
C GLU A 189 -10.29 28.61 6.71
N PRO A 190 -10.60 27.38 7.15
CA PRO A 190 -11.50 26.51 6.43
C PRO A 190 -12.96 26.93 6.61
N PRO A 191 -13.85 26.54 5.68
CA PRO A 191 -15.28 26.54 5.96
C PRO A 191 -15.60 25.60 7.12
N GLN A 192 -16.70 25.86 7.82
CA GLN A 192 -17.21 24.92 8.81
C GLN A 192 -17.65 23.63 8.13
N ASN A 193 -17.22 22.48 8.67
CA ASN A 193 -17.60 21.18 8.16
C ASN A 193 -19.05 20.84 8.55
N GLU A 194 -19.74 20.11 7.67
CA GLU A 194 -21.15 19.76 7.79
C GLU A 194 -21.33 18.31 7.36
N LEU A 195 -22.30 17.60 7.93
CA LEU A 195 -22.68 16.26 7.48
C LEU A 195 -23.79 16.37 6.44
N LEU A 196 -23.54 15.83 5.25
CA LEU A 196 -24.49 15.81 4.15
C LEU A 196 -24.98 14.38 3.90
N PRO A 197 -26.27 14.19 3.56
CA PRO A 197 -26.82 12.88 3.31
C PRO A 197 -26.21 12.26 2.03
N VAL A 198 -25.89 10.97 2.11
CA VAL A 198 -25.50 10.14 0.98
C VAL A 198 -26.55 9.03 0.86
N PRO A 199 -27.36 9.02 -0.21
CA PRO A 199 -28.32 7.94 -0.41
C PRO A 199 -27.60 6.60 -0.47
N GLY A 200 -28.17 5.58 0.16
CA GLY A 200 -27.71 4.21 0.07
C GLY A 200 -27.81 3.67 -1.36
N GLY A 201 -27.30 2.47 -1.55
CA GLY A 201 -27.30 1.81 -2.85
C GLY A 201 -26.38 0.61 -2.90
N ARG A 202 -26.55 -0.18 -3.96
CA ARG A 202 -25.70 -1.32 -4.25
C ARG A 202 -24.38 -0.85 -4.85
N VAL A 203 -23.27 -1.25 -4.23
CA VAL A 203 -21.90 -0.98 -4.68
C VAL A 203 -21.30 -2.28 -5.21
N ALA A 204 -20.72 -2.22 -6.41
CA ALA A 204 -19.97 -3.30 -7.01
C ALA A 204 -18.49 -2.92 -7.12
N MET A 205 -17.62 -3.82 -6.64
CA MET A 205 -16.17 -3.67 -6.61
C MET A 205 -15.52 -4.89 -7.27
N GLY A 206 -14.32 -4.67 -7.81
CA GLY A 206 -13.56 -5.68 -8.52
C GLY A 206 -13.46 -5.38 -10.01
N LYS A 207 -12.22 -5.36 -10.52
CA LYS A 207 -11.93 -5.27 -11.95
C LYS A 207 -12.28 -6.59 -12.63
N PRO A 208 -13.01 -6.57 -13.75
CA PRO A 208 -13.12 -7.74 -14.60
C PRO A 208 -11.75 -8.05 -15.23
N LYS A 209 -11.53 -9.30 -15.64
CA LYS A 209 -10.24 -9.73 -16.23
C LYS A 209 -9.91 -9.04 -17.57
N ASP A 210 -10.91 -8.49 -18.25
CA ASP A 210 -10.78 -7.71 -19.50
C ASP A 210 -10.80 -6.19 -19.26
N HIS A 211 -10.63 -5.75 -18.00
CA HIS A 211 -10.60 -4.33 -17.65
C HIS A 211 -9.55 -3.56 -18.50
N PRO A 212 -9.88 -2.37 -19.03
CA PRO A 212 -9.01 -1.62 -19.95
C PRO A 212 -7.70 -1.11 -19.35
N LEU A 213 -7.59 -1.01 -18.02
CA LEU A 213 -6.43 -0.45 -17.32
C LEU A 213 -5.71 -1.52 -16.52
N TYR A 214 -4.42 -1.29 -16.26
CA TYR A 214 -3.65 -2.06 -15.29
C TYR A 214 -4.32 -2.02 -13.90
N GLY A 215 -4.18 -3.12 -13.16
CA GLY A 215 -4.56 -3.21 -11.75
C GLY A 215 -3.68 -4.21 -11.01
N TRP A 216 -3.53 -4.03 -9.71
CA TRP A 216 -2.91 -5.05 -8.86
C TRP A 216 -3.84 -6.24 -8.66
N ASP A 217 -3.30 -7.38 -8.27
CA ASP A 217 -4.08 -8.62 -8.09
C ASP A 217 -5.25 -8.47 -7.10
N ASN A 218 -5.07 -7.69 -6.03
CA ASN A 218 -6.11 -7.39 -5.04
C ASN A 218 -7.29 -6.57 -5.60
N GLU A 219 -7.17 -5.99 -6.80
CA GLU A 219 -8.23 -5.22 -7.45
C GLU A 219 -9.14 -6.12 -8.28
N PHE A 220 -8.75 -7.37 -8.57
CA PHE A 220 -9.55 -8.32 -9.34
C PHE A 220 -10.38 -9.25 -8.44
N GLY A 221 -11.37 -9.89 -9.04
CA GLY A 221 -12.41 -10.65 -8.35
C GLY A 221 -13.70 -9.85 -8.34
N HIS A 222 -14.64 -10.22 -7.48
CA HIS A 222 -15.88 -9.48 -7.32
C HIS A 222 -16.30 -9.35 -5.86
N GLN A 223 -16.87 -8.21 -5.52
CA GLN A 223 -17.57 -8.03 -4.26
C GLN A 223 -18.75 -7.09 -4.48
N THR A 224 -19.87 -7.38 -3.81
CA THR A 224 -21.06 -6.52 -3.81
C THR A 224 -21.41 -6.21 -2.37
N HIS A 225 -21.75 -4.95 -2.10
CA HIS A 225 -22.33 -4.52 -0.83
C HIS A 225 -23.60 -3.73 -1.08
N ASP A 226 -24.62 -3.95 -0.25
CA ASP A 226 -25.76 -3.05 -0.14
C ASP A 226 -25.45 -2.03 0.97
N VAL A 227 -25.12 -0.81 0.56
CA VAL A 227 -24.77 0.28 1.48
C VAL A 227 -26.05 1.02 1.89
N PRO A 228 -26.40 1.09 3.18
CA PRO A 228 -27.54 1.86 3.65
C PRO A 228 -27.34 3.37 3.46
N ASP A 229 -28.39 4.16 3.69
CA ASP A 229 -28.25 5.61 3.79
C ASP A 229 -27.29 5.96 4.93
N PHE A 230 -26.43 6.94 4.71
CA PHE A 230 -25.50 7.49 5.70
C PHE A 230 -25.32 8.99 5.47
N ALA A 231 -24.58 9.68 6.34
CA ALA A 231 -24.11 11.03 6.06
C ALA A 231 -22.59 11.06 6.03
N ALA A 232 -22.01 11.89 5.18
CA ALA A 232 -20.56 12.09 5.10
C ALA A 232 -20.21 13.56 5.35
N SER A 233 -19.05 13.82 5.95
CA SER A 233 -18.59 15.19 6.11
C SER A 233 -18.43 15.82 4.73
N ARG A 234 -18.82 17.09 4.58
CA ARG A 234 -18.82 17.81 3.30
C ARG A 234 -17.41 17.98 2.77
N TYR A 235 -16.50 18.37 3.66
CA TYR A 235 -15.08 18.53 3.40
C TYR A 235 -14.29 17.43 4.11
N LEU A 236 -13.05 17.21 3.65
CA LEU A 236 -12.05 16.48 4.44
C LEU A 236 -11.80 17.22 5.76
N VAL A 237 -11.35 16.50 6.79
CA VAL A 237 -11.02 17.12 8.07
C VAL A 237 -9.83 18.04 7.88
N SER A 238 -10.01 19.32 8.18
CA SER A 238 -8.96 20.34 8.05
C SER A 238 -7.98 20.34 9.22
N ASN A 239 -6.81 20.96 9.04
CA ASN A 239 -5.88 21.22 10.15
C ASN A 239 -6.56 22.01 11.29
N ARG A 240 -7.44 22.98 10.99
CA ARG A 240 -8.19 23.74 12.00
C ARG A 240 -9.16 22.86 12.78
N GLU A 241 -9.89 22.00 12.08
CA GLU A 241 -10.85 21.08 12.70
C GLU A 241 -10.12 20.07 13.60
N TYR A 242 -8.95 19.57 13.16
CA TYR A 242 -8.12 18.68 13.97
C TYR A 242 -7.46 19.37 15.17
N LEU A 243 -7.14 20.67 15.07
CA LEU A 243 -6.64 21.43 16.22
C LEU A 243 -7.62 21.38 17.40
N ALA A 244 -8.93 21.41 17.14
CA ALA A 244 -9.93 21.31 18.20
C ALA A 244 -9.91 19.97 18.95
N PHE A 245 -9.49 18.88 18.28
CA PHE A 245 -9.26 17.58 18.94
C PHE A 245 -8.04 17.63 19.86
N ILE A 246 -6.96 18.29 19.41
CA ILE A 246 -5.76 18.49 20.24
C ILE A 246 -6.09 19.37 21.46
N ASP A 247 -6.75 20.51 21.24
CA ASP A 247 -7.09 21.47 22.30
C ASP A 247 -8.02 20.88 23.38
N ASP A 248 -8.86 19.91 23.01
CA ASP A 248 -9.72 19.15 23.93
C ASP A 248 -9.01 17.98 24.64
N GLY A 249 -7.68 17.84 24.49
CA GLY A 249 -6.89 16.80 25.13
C GLY A 249 -6.92 15.46 24.40
N GLY A 250 -7.07 15.47 23.08
CA GLY A 250 -7.24 14.27 22.25
C GLY A 250 -6.09 13.27 22.33
N TYR A 251 -4.84 13.74 22.43
CA TYR A 251 -3.65 12.89 22.59
C TYR A 251 -3.39 12.51 24.05
N GLU A 252 -3.99 13.21 25.01
CA GLU A 252 -3.85 12.96 26.44
C GLU A 252 -4.91 11.99 26.98
N ASN A 253 -6.03 11.83 26.28
CA ASN A 253 -7.15 11.01 26.71
C ASN A 253 -7.10 9.60 26.08
N PRO A 254 -6.66 8.56 26.82
CA PRO A 254 -6.52 7.20 26.28
C PRO A 254 -7.86 6.55 25.90
N ASP A 255 -8.99 7.01 26.44
CA ASP A 255 -10.32 6.43 26.16
C ASP A 255 -10.78 6.70 24.72
N LEU A 256 -10.16 7.68 24.05
CA LEU A 256 -10.42 8.00 22.65
C LEU A 256 -9.73 7.02 21.69
N TRP A 257 -8.75 6.26 22.16
CA TRP A 257 -7.89 5.43 21.33
C TRP A 257 -8.26 3.95 21.42
N THR A 258 -8.15 3.24 20.30
CA THR A 258 -8.20 1.77 20.30
C THR A 258 -7.02 1.18 21.06
N ASP A 259 -7.07 -0.12 21.37
CA ASP A 259 -5.96 -0.81 22.07
C ASP A 259 -4.63 -0.67 21.32
N GLU A 260 -4.65 -0.83 19.98
CA GLU A 260 -3.49 -0.59 19.12
C GLU A 260 -3.08 0.89 19.13
N GLY A 261 -4.05 1.81 19.07
CA GLY A 261 -3.82 3.26 19.18
C GLY A 261 -3.11 3.66 20.47
N ARG A 262 -3.52 3.10 21.61
CA ARG A 262 -2.88 3.35 22.91
C ARG A 262 -1.45 2.82 22.96
N GLN A 263 -1.19 1.66 22.37
CA GLN A 263 0.17 1.11 22.27
C GLN A 263 1.05 2.01 21.40
N TRP A 264 0.55 2.43 20.23
CA TRP A 264 1.26 3.33 19.35
C TRP A 264 1.56 4.67 20.02
N LEU A 265 0.55 5.32 20.61
CA LEU A 265 0.71 6.58 21.33
C LEU A 265 1.70 6.44 22.50
N GLY A 266 1.64 5.31 23.21
CA GLY A 266 2.58 4.96 24.27
C GLY A 266 4.02 4.79 23.77
N TYR A 267 4.23 4.32 22.54
CA TYR A 267 5.53 4.17 21.91
C TYR A 267 6.03 5.48 21.29
N SER A 268 5.22 6.12 20.44
CA SER A 268 5.56 7.32 19.67
C SER A 268 5.64 8.58 20.52
N LYS A 269 4.89 8.62 21.63
CA LYS A 269 4.70 9.81 22.47
C LYS A 269 4.19 11.03 21.69
N ALA A 270 3.47 10.80 20.60
CA ALA A 270 2.92 11.87 19.78
C ALA A 270 1.95 12.75 20.58
N THR A 271 1.99 14.06 20.33
CA THR A 271 1.10 15.06 20.93
C THR A 271 0.34 15.88 19.87
N HIS A 272 0.74 15.74 18.60
CA HIS A 272 0.13 16.37 17.44
C HIS A 272 0.50 15.57 16.18
N PRO A 273 -0.15 15.83 15.02
CA PRO A 273 0.21 15.18 13.76
C PRO A 273 1.69 15.36 13.41
N LEU A 274 2.28 14.33 12.80
CA LEU A 274 3.72 14.23 12.57
C LEU A 274 4.33 15.44 11.82
N PHE A 275 3.61 15.99 10.84
CA PHE A 275 4.12 17.07 10.00
C PHE A 275 3.80 18.47 10.52
N TRP A 276 3.21 18.57 11.72
CA TRP A 276 3.14 19.83 12.45
C TRP A 276 4.47 20.01 13.19
N VAL A 277 5.02 21.21 13.11
CA VAL A 277 6.32 21.57 13.69
C VAL A 277 6.06 22.60 14.78
N ASP A 278 6.50 22.31 16.00
CA ASP A 278 6.41 23.25 17.11
C ASP A 278 7.12 24.57 16.81
N SER A 279 6.51 25.68 17.24
CA SER A 279 7.06 27.02 17.15
C SER A 279 6.59 27.89 18.33
N PRO A 280 7.26 29.02 18.61
CA PRO A 280 6.85 29.91 19.71
C PRO A 280 5.42 30.44 19.60
N ASP A 281 4.89 30.56 18.38
CA ASP A 281 3.57 31.13 18.08
C ASP A 281 2.50 30.05 17.81
N GLY A 282 2.77 28.79 18.17
CA GLY A 282 1.92 27.62 17.89
C GLY A 282 2.58 26.65 16.93
N TYR A 283 1.86 26.17 15.92
CA TYR A 283 2.40 25.22 14.94
C TYR A 283 2.85 25.89 13.64
N ARG A 284 3.79 25.24 12.95
CA ARG A 284 4.12 25.42 11.53
C ARG A 284 3.92 24.10 10.80
N PHE A 285 3.91 24.12 9.47
CA PHE A 285 3.64 22.92 8.68
C PHE A 285 4.85 22.50 7.86
N ARG A 286 5.25 21.23 7.98
CA ARG A 286 6.27 20.61 7.14
C ARG A 286 5.63 20.09 5.87
N THR A 287 5.91 20.74 4.73
CA THR A 287 5.71 20.16 3.37
C THR A 287 6.92 19.29 3.01
N MET A 288 6.94 18.66 1.82
CA MET A 288 8.08 17.83 1.40
C MET A 288 9.43 18.56 1.54
N ALA A 289 9.54 19.79 1.01
CA ALA A 289 10.80 20.52 0.91
C ALA A 289 10.81 21.89 1.61
N ARG A 290 9.76 22.26 2.36
CA ARG A 290 9.64 23.56 3.04
C ARG A 290 8.92 23.43 4.38
N ILE A 291 9.27 24.30 5.33
CA ILE A 291 8.44 24.61 6.50
C ILE A 291 7.71 25.92 6.21
N ILE A 292 6.39 25.89 6.27
CA ILE A 292 5.51 27.03 5.99
C ILE A 292 4.65 27.36 7.22
N ASP A 293 3.98 28.50 7.18
CA ASP A 293 3.00 28.85 8.21
C ASP A 293 1.79 27.92 8.09
N MET A 294 1.10 27.66 9.21
CA MET A 294 0.04 26.64 9.24
C MET A 294 -1.07 26.91 8.22
N PRO A 295 -1.29 26.01 7.26
CA PRO A 295 -2.39 26.11 6.34
C PRO A 295 -3.64 25.49 6.98
N TRP A 296 -4.32 26.28 7.81
CA TRP A 296 -5.44 25.81 8.63
C TRP A 296 -6.59 25.21 7.83
N ASN A 297 -6.76 25.62 6.57
CA ASN A 297 -7.76 25.11 5.64
C ASN A 297 -7.28 23.96 4.75
N TRP A 298 -6.06 23.45 4.89
CA TRP A 298 -5.64 22.21 4.21
C TRP A 298 -6.13 21.00 5.00
N PRO A 299 -6.28 19.83 4.36
CA PRO A 299 -6.60 18.60 5.07
C PRO A 299 -5.50 18.28 6.10
N VAL A 300 -5.91 17.76 7.25
CA VAL A 300 -4.96 17.20 8.22
C VAL A 300 -4.35 15.92 7.66
N GLU A 301 -3.06 15.70 7.91
CA GLU A 301 -2.34 14.49 7.51
C GLU A 301 -1.96 13.68 8.74
N VAL A 302 -2.52 12.47 8.87
CA VAL A 302 -2.48 11.63 10.08
C VAL A 302 -2.44 10.14 9.69
N ASN A 303 -1.97 9.30 10.62
CA ASN A 303 -2.13 7.86 10.47
C ASN A 303 -3.57 7.40 10.80
N CYS A 304 -3.86 6.12 10.57
CA CYS A 304 -5.21 5.57 10.78
C CYS A 304 -5.64 5.57 12.26
N LEU A 305 -4.68 5.41 13.19
CA LEU A 305 -4.95 5.36 14.63
C LEU A 305 -5.38 6.74 15.16
N GLU A 306 -4.67 7.78 14.73
CA GLU A 306 -4.99 9.19 14.96
C GLU A 306 -6.36 9.56 14.36
N ALA A 307 -6.60 9.18 13.10
CA ALA A 307 -7.87 9.41 12.42
C ALA A 307 -9.05 8.75 13.15
N LYS A 308 -8.86 7.53 13.65
CA LYS A 308 -9.87 6.82 14.46
C LYS A 308 -10.11 7.50 15.81
N ALA A 309 -9.05 7.95 16.48
CA ALA A 309 -9.16 8.65 17.76
C ALA A 309 -9.93 9.98 17.63
N PHE A 310 -9.68 10.73 16.56
CA PHE A 310 -10.46 11.92 16.24
C PHE A 310 -11.96 11.60 16.04
N CYS A 311 -12.29 10.56 15.28
CA CYS A 311 -13.68 10.18 15.07
C CYS A 311 -14.36 9.79 16.39
N ASN A 312 -13.68 9.04 17.25
CA ASN A 312 -14.18 8.67 18.57
C ASN A 312 -14.40 9.90 19.47
N TRP A 313 -13.50 10.89 19.43
CA TRP A 313 -13.68 12.18 20.11
C TRP A 313 -14.89 12.93 19.60
N LEU A 314 -15.02 13.07 18.27
CA LEU A 314 -16.12 13.81 17.68
C LEU A 314 -17.46 13.11 17.96
N ALA A 315 -17.49 11.78 17.94
CA ALA A 315 -18.65 10.98 18.35
C ALA A 315 -19.01 11.23 19.82
N ALA A 316 -18.02 11.19 20.74
CA ALA A 316 -18.25 11.45 22.16
C ALA A 316 -18.74 12.90 22.42
N LYS A 317 -18.18 13.87 21.69
CA LYS A 317 -18.52 15.31 21.81
C LYS A 317 -19.92 15.63 21.27
N THR A 318 -20.35 14.96 20.20
CA THR A 318 -21.62 15.24 19.52
C THR A 318 -22.76 14.29 19.90
N GLY A 319 -22.44 13.12 20.49
CA GLY A 319 -23.40 12.05 20.74
C GLY A 319 -23.88 11.34 19.47
N ARG A 320 -23.22 11.54 18.33
CA ARG A 320 -23.56 10.96 17.02
C ARG A 320 -22.63 9.78 16.69
N PRO A 321 -23.09 8.78 15.91
CA PRO A 321 -22.29 7.61 15.55
C PRO A 321 -21.28 7.94 14.45
N LEU A 322 -20.25 8.72 14.80
CA LEU A 322 -19.21 9.19 13.86
C LEU A 322 -18.02 8.23 13.82
N ARG A 323 -17.62 7.88 12.60
CA ARG A 323 -16.51 6.95 12.33
C ARG A 323 -15.85 7.25 10.99
N LEU A 324 -14.74 6.57 10.70
CA LEU A 324 -14.19 6.58 9.34
C LEU A 324 -15.13 5.78 8.40
N PRO A 325 -15.16 6.08 7.09
CA PRO A 325 -15.94 5.33 6.13
C PRO A 325 -15.43 3.90 5.99
N THR A 326 -16.30 2.99 5.56
CA THR A 326 -15.89 1.72 4.95
C THR A 326 -15.44 1.93 3.50
N GLU A 327 -14.70 0.99 2.92
CA GLU A 327 -14.38 1.00 1.48
C GLU A 327 -15.65 1.12 0.62
N ALA A 328 -16.72 0.39 0.98
CA ALA A 328 -17.99 0.42 0.26
C ALA A 328 -18.71 1.77 0.36
N GLU A 329 -18.72 2.42 1.53
CA GLU A 329 -19.28 3.78 1.67
C GLU A 329 -18.49 4.82 0.88
N TRP A 330 -17.16 4.69 0.84
CA TRP A 330 -16.33 5.57 0.00
C TRP A 330 -16.67 5.41 -1.49
N TYR A 331 -16.79 4.17 -1.98
CA TYR A 331 -17.25 3.91 -3.36
C TYR A 331 -18.65 4.44 -3.59
N ARG A 332 -19.58 4.25 -2.64
CA ARG A 332 -20.94 4.76 -2.75
C ARG A 332 -20.97 6.27 -2.92
N LEU A 333 -20.16 7.00 -2.15
CA LEU A 333 -20.00 8.44 -2.24
C LEU A 333 -19.38 8.84 -3.60
N ARG A 334 -18.26 8.22 -3.98
CA ARG A 334 -17.59 8.49 -5.26
C ARG A 334 -18.53 8.30 -6.45
N ASP A 335 -19.20 7.15 -6.51
CA ASP A 335 -20.05 6.76 -7.63
C ASP A 335 -21.38 7.53 -7.65
N ALA A 336 -21.80 8.15 -6.54
CA ALA A 336 -22.97 9.04 -6.50
C ALA A 336 -22.78 10.34 -7.31
N HIS A 337 -21.53 10.73 -7.57
CA HIS A 337 -21.15 12.02 -8.15
C HIS A 337 -20.50 11.89 -9.54
N ASP A 338 -20.64 10.73 -10.19
CA ASP A 338 -20.16 10.47 -11.57
C ASP A 338 -18.73 10.95 -11.84
N ILE A 339 -17.85 10.78 -10.84
CA ILE A 339 -16.48 11.31 -10.89
C ILE A 339 -15.70 10.58 -11.99
N PRO A 340 -15.18 11.29 -13.02
CA PRO A 340 -14.43 10.65 -14.09
C PRO A 340 -13.16 10.02 -13.54
N ASP A 341 -12.71 8.94 -14.18
CA ASP A 341 -11.52 8.20 -13.78
C ASP A 341 -10.31 8.51 -14.66
N GLN A 342 -9.10 8.17 -14.20
CA GLN A 342 -7.90 8.22 -15.04
C GLN A 342 -7.97 7.07 -16.05
N PRO A 343 -7.55 7.24 -17.32
CA PRO A 343 -7.00 8.44 -17.96
C PRO A 343 -8.04 9.28 -18.71
N TYR A 344 -9.33 9.15 -18.38
CA TYR A 344 -10.44 9.67 -19.18
C TYR A 344 -10.74 11.16 -18.96
N TRP A 345 -10.20 11.77 -17.91
CA TRP A 345 -10.31 13.22 -17.72
C TRP A 345 -9.27 14.00 -18.54
N GLN A 346 -9.62 15.23 -18.93
CA GLN A 346 -8.67 16.16 -19.57
C GLN A 346 -7.69 16.76 -18.56
N LYS A 347 -8.21 17.13 -17.38
CA LYS A 347 -7.44 17.57 -16.21
C LYS A 347 -8.02 16.88 -14.98
N ALA A 348 -7.18 16.48 -14.03
CA ALA A 348 -7.63 15.82 -12.81
C ALA A 348 -8.70 16.67 -12.10
N PRO A 349 -9.88 16.09 -11.79
CA PRO A 349 -10.96 16.83 -11.15
C PRO A 349 -10.74 17.04 -9.64
N GLY A 350 -9.66 16.47 -9.08
CA GLY A 350 -9.14 16.72 -7.73
C GLY A 350 -7.64 17.03 -7.77
N ASN A 351 -7.03 17.39 -6.63
CA ASN A 351 -5.58 17.52 -6.49
C ASN A 351 -4.93 16.13 -6.50
N LEU A 352 -4.71 15.58 -7.69
CA LEU A 352 -4.32 14.19 -7.92
C LEU A 352 -3.40 14.11 -9.14
N ASN A 353 -2.62 13.03 -9.28
CA ASN A 353 -1.80 12.74 -10.45
C ASN A 353 -0.77 13.85 -10.75
N LEU A 354 -0.35 14.61 -9.73
CA LEU A 354 0.53 15.78 -9.84
C LEU A 354 0.06 16.87 -10.81
N GLU A 355 -1.21 16.92 -11.20
CA GLU A 355 -1.70 17.87 -12.21
C GLU A 355 -1.99 19.29 -11.69
N HIS A 356 -1.91 19.50 -10.37
CA HIS A 356 -2.14 20.80 -9.74
C HIS A 356 -0.96 21.22 -8.86
N TRP A 357 -0.72 20.57 -7.72
CA TRP A 357 0.36 20.92 -6.79
C TRP A 357 1.10 19.69 -6.26
N ALA A 358 2.33 19.91 -5.80
CA ALA A 358 3.13 18.93 -5.07
C ALA A 358 2.97 19.10 -3.54
N SER A 359 1.72 19.34 -3.12
CA SER A 359 1.28 19.42 -1.73
C SER A 359 -0.24 19.32 -1.70
N SER A 360 -0.81 19.16 -0.51
CA SER A 360 -2.22 19.44 -0.27
C SER A 360 -2.58 20.90 -0.62
N CYS A 361 -3.87 21.19 -0.71
CA CYS A 361 -4.47 22.50 -0.96
C CYS A 361 -5.71 22.71 -0.08
N PRO A 362 -6.33 23.91 -0.09
CA PRO A 362 -7.57 24.15 0.64
C PRO A 362 -8.67 23.12 0.36
N ILE A 363 -9.34 22.65 1.42
CA ILE A 363 -10.34 21.56 1.38
C ILE A 363 -11.61 21.90 0.59
N ASP A 364 -11.79 23.16 0.21
CA ASP A 364 -12.94 23.71 -0.50
C ASP A 364 -12.63 24.01 -1.98
N ARG A 365 -11.55 23.43 -2.52
CA ARG A 365 -11.11 23.71 -3.89
C ARG A 365 -11.79 22.85 -4.96
N PHE A 366 -11.90 21.54 -4.74
CA PHE A 366 -12.39 20.60 -5.76
C PHE A 366 -13.77 20.08 -5.40
N ARG A 367 -14.79 20.63 -6.08
CA ARG A 367 -16.20 20.40 -5.79
C ARG A 367 -16.80 19.26 -6.64
N PHE A 368 -17.53 18.37 -5.99
CA PHE A 368 -18.36 17.31 -6.56
C PHE A 368 -19.78 17.44 -6.00
N ASP A 369 -20.65 18.14 -6.74
CA ASP A 369 -21.96 18.61 -6.27
C ASP A 369 -21.89 19.40 -4.96
N GLU A 370 -22.22 18.80 -3.82
CA GLU A 370 -22.14 19.47 -2.52
C GLU A 370 -20.87 19.12 -1.72
N PHE A 371 -20.23 18.00 -2.06
CA PHE A 371 -19.01 17.51 -1.44
C PHE A 371 -17.77 18.09 -2.10
N PHE A 372 -16.65 18.04 -1.38
CA PHE A 372 -15.34 18.47 -1.89
C PHE A 372 -14.28 17.42 -1.61
N ASP A 373 -13.26 17.32 -2.47
CA ASP A 373 -12.13 16.40 -2.32
C ASP A 373 -12.58 14.95 -2.06
N VAL A 374 -13.57 14.47 -2.84
CA VAL A 374 -13.97 13.05 -2.81
C VAL A 374 -12.82 12.16 -3.31
N ILE A 375 -12.03 12.68 -4.27
CA ILE A 375 -10.74 12.12 -4.71
C ILE A 375 -9.64 13.19 -4.61
N GLY A 376 -8.39 12.76 -4.48
CA GLY A 376 -7.23 13.64 -4.42
C GLY A 376 -7.08 14.40 -3.10
N ASN A 377 -6.13 15.34 -3.11
CA ASN A 377 -5.63 16.11 -1.98
C ASN A 377 -4.85 15.20 -1.02
N VAL A 378 -5.53 14.30 -0.32
CA VAL A 378 -4.92 13.26 0.52
C VAL A 378 -5.66 11.96 0.34
N TRP A 379 -4.95 10.85 0.50
CA TRP A 379 -5.57 9.55 0.70
C TRP A 379 -6.54 9.60 1.90
N GLN A 380 -7.68 8.92 1.81
CA GLN A 380 -8.67 8.88 2.89
C GLN A 380 -8.63 7.52 3.59
N TRP A 381 -8.31 7.50 4.88
CA TRP A 381 -8.38 6.27 5.69
C TRP A 381 -9.80 5.72 5.77
N THR A 382 -9.92 4.39 5.67
CA THR A 382 -11.16 3.64 5.88
C THR A 382 -11.02 2.71 7.09
N GLU A 383 -12.15 2.27 7.67
CA GLU A 383 -12.15 1.21 8.70
C GLU A 383 -12.01 -0.18 8.10
N THR A 384 -12.05 -0.32 6.78
CA THR A 384 -12.00 -1.61 6.09
C THR A 384 -10.56 -2.12 6.01
N PRO A 385 -10.24 -3.27 6.65
CA PRO A 385 -8.97 -3.91 6.42
C PRO A 385 -8.92 -4.52 5.01
N ILE A 386 -7.72 -4.57 4.43
CA ILE A 386 -7.55 -5.16 3.10
C ILE A 386 -7.76 -6.68 3.12
N THR A 387 -8.48 -7.17 2.11
CA THR A 387 -8.72 -8.58 1.83
C THR A 387 -8.82 -8.80 0.33
N GLY A 388 -8.62 -10.05 -0.10
CA GLY A 388 -8.94 -10.48 -1.47
C GLY A 388 -10.45 -10.48 -1.70
N PHE A 389 -10.88 -10.08 -2.89
CA PHE A 389 -12.26 -10.24 -3.33
C PHE A 389 -12.61 -11.71 -3.59
N GLU A 390 -13.90 -12.01 -3.74
CA GLU A 390 -14.31 -13.34 -4.20
C GLU A 390 -13.75 -13.59 -5.60
N GLY A 391 -13.08 -14.72 -5.79
CA GLY A 391 -12.33 -15.01 -7.02
C GLY A 391 -10.99 -14.30 -7.13
N PHE A 392 -10.45 -13.74 -6.04
CA PHE A 392 -9.06 -13.27 -5.98
C PHE A 392 -8.09 -14.39 -6.38
N GLU A 393 -7.12 -14.02 -7.23
CA GLU A 393 -6.02 -14.88 -7.65
C GLU A 393 -4.74 -14.09 -7.52
N VAL A 394 -3.67 -14.74 -7.05
CA VAL A 394 -2.35 -14.12 -6.97
C VAL A 394 -1.76 -13.96 -8.38
N HIS A 395 -1.20 -12.80 -8.69
CA HIS A 395 -0.54 -12.60 -9.98
C HIS A 395 0.79 -13.40 -10.03
N PRO A 396 1.05 -14.22 -11.07
CA PRO A 396 2.20 -15.14 -11.10
C PRO A 396 3.57 -14.45 -11.13
N PHE A 397 3.64 -13.17 -11.50
CA PHE A 397 4.89 -12.40 -11.50
C PHE A 397 5.19 -11.72 -10.16
N TYR A 398 4.22 -11.62 -9.25
CA TYR A 398 4.42 -10.93 -7.98
C TYR A 398 3.50 -11.53 -6.91
N ASP A 399 3.96 -12.63 -6.34
CA ASP A 399 3.17 -13.52 -5.49
C ASP A 399 3.03 -13.06 -4.03
N ASP A 400 3.87 -12.12 -3.61
CA ASP A 400 3.94 -11.54 -2.27
C ASP A 400 3.51 -10.07 -2.22
N PHE A 401 2.88 -9.51 -3.26
CA PHE A 401 2.40 -8.13 -3.25
C PHE A 401 1.20 -7.92 -2.28
N SER A 402 0.14 -8.71 -2.44
CA SER A 402 -1.12 -8.49 -1.72
C SER A 402 -1.34 -9.41 -0.53
N THR A 403 -1.11 -10.71 -0.72
CA THR A 403 -1.43 -11.74 0.27
C THR A 403 -0.86 -11.50 1.66
N PRO A 404 0.35 -10.92 1.83
CA PRO A 404 0.88 -10.73 3.17
C PRO A 404 0.21 -9.60 3.95
N THR A 405 -0.49 -8.70 3.24
CA THR A 405 -1.26 -7.61 3.86
C THR A 405 -2.66 -8.04 4.32
N PHE A 406 -3.14 -9.24 3.95
CA PHE A 406 -4.46 -9.77 4.30
C PHE A 406 -4.49 -10.31 5.75
N ASP A 407 -3.94 -9.53 6.68
CA ASP A 407 -3.70 -9.92 8.07
C ASP A 407 -4.59 -9.17 9.07
N THR A 408 -5.59 -8.43 8.58
CA THR A 408 -6.50 -7.57 9.35
C THR A 408 -5.83 -6.44 10.13
N ARG A 409 -4.53 -6.20 9.93
CA ARG A 409 -3.77 -5.10 10.56
C ARG A 409 -3.38 -4.01 9.56
N HIS A 410 -3.71 -4.21 8.29
CA HIS A 410 -3.60 -3.22 7.22
C HIS A 410 -4.97 -2.66 6.86
N ASN A 411 -5.11 -1.34 6.90
CA ASN A 411 -6.35 -0.66 6.51
C ASN A 411 -6.23 -0.02 5.15
N LEU A 412 -7.32 -0.08 4.38
CA LEU A 412 -7.39 0.53 3.06
C LEU A 412 -7.43 2.05 3.16
N ILE A 413 -6.73 2.68 2.23
CA ILE A 413 -6.83 4.10 1.92
C ILE A 413 -7.41 4.26 0.51
N LYS A 414 -8.28 5.27 0.32
CA LYS A 414 -8.98 5.50 -0.96
C LYS A 414 -8.81 6.92 -1.49
N GLY A 415 -8.90 7.07 -2.81
CA GLY A 415 -9.02 8.36 -3.50
C GLY A 415 -7.74 9.02 -4.01
N GLY A 416 -6.56 8.52 -3.65
CA GLY A 416 -5.28 9.11 -4.02
C GLY A 416 -4.96 10.42 -3.28
N SER A 417 -3.67 10.71 -3.16
CA SER A 417 -3.14 11.99 -2.70
C SER A 417 -2.71 12.88 -3.88
N TRP A 418 -2.21 14.08 -3.58
CA TRP A 418 -1.65 15.00 -4.58
C TRP A 418 -0.51 14.40 -5.42
N ILE A 419 0.23 13.41 -4.89
CA ILE A 419 1.34 12.75 -5.61
C ILE A 419 0.98 11.41 -6.23
N SER A 420 -0.15 10.80 -5.83
CA SER A 420 -0.60 9.53 -6.38
C SER A 420 -0.78 9.61 -7.89
N THR A 421 -0.08 8.78 -8.64
CA THR A 421 -0.09 8.81 -10.11
C THR A 421 -0.27 7.41 -10.69
N GLY A 422 -0.63 7.29 -11.97
CA GLY A 422 -0.84 5.97 -12.59
C GLY A 422 -1.97 5.20 -11.91
N ASN A 423 -1.78 3.92 -11.60
CA ASN A 423 -2.78 3.11 -10.91
C ASN A 423 -3.25 3.76 -9.61
N GLU A 424 -2.40 4.40 -8.81
CA GLU A 424 -2.78 5.02 -7.53
C GLU A 424 -3.86 6.11 -7.65
N ALA A 425 -4.02 6.68 -8.84
CA ALA A 425 -5.01 7.70 -9.15
C ALA A 425 -6.22 7.16 -9.93
N THR A 426 -6.52 5.87 -9.86
CA THR A 426 -7.72 5.27 -10.46
C THR A 426 -8.81 4.97 -9.43
N ARG A 427 -10.04 4.72 -9.91
CA ARG A 427 -11.19 4.36 -9.05
C ARG A 427 -10.94 3.09 -8.24
N ASP A 428 -10.36 2.09 -8.89
CA ASP A 428 -10.33 0.71 -8.38
C ASP A 428 -9.11 0.41 -7.51
N SER A 429 -8.21 1.38 -7.36
CA SER A 429 -6.96 1.22 -6.60
C SER A 429 -7.23 0.80 -5.17
N ARG A 430 -6.54 -0.24 -4.71
CA ARG A 430 -6.63 -0.75 -3.34
C ARG A 430 -5.26 -0.82 -2.72
N TYR A 431 -4.94 0.24 -1.99
CA TYR A 431 -3.71 0.36 -1.22
C TYR A 431 -4.03 0.26 0.26
N ALA A 432 -3.19 -0.46 1.00
CA ALA A 432 -3.36 -0.64 2.42
C ALA A 432 -2.03 -0.60 3.14
N PHE A 433 -2.07 -0.05 4.35
CA PHE A 433 -0.89 0.15 5.17
C PHE A 433 -1.19 -0.21 6.61
N ARG A 434 -0.13 -0.57 7.35
CA ARG A 434 -0.17 -0.62 8.81
C ARG A 434 -0.76 0.68 9.35
N ARG A 435 -1.67 0.57 10.32
CA ARG A 435 -2.43 1.72 10.82
C ARG A 435 -1.59 2.85 11.41
N HIS A 436 -0.36 2.54 11.85
CA HIS A 436 0.59 3.49 12.41
C HIS A 436 1.55 4.10 11.38
N PHE A 437 1.54 3.64 10.13
CA PHE A 437 2.36 4.23 9.07
C PHE A 437 1.74 5.53 8.58
N PHE A 438 2.63 6.50 8.35
CA PHE A 438 2.25 7.77 7.75
C PHE A 438 2.38 7.65 6.23
N GLN A 439 1.36 8.14 5.55
CA GLN A 439 1.29 8.38 4.11
C GLN A 439 0.86 9.83 3.90
N HIS A 440 0.72 10.31 2.66
CA HIS A 440 -0.02 11.56 2.40
C HIS A 440 -1.52 11.31 2.55
N ALA A 441 -1.92 10.95 3.77
CA ALA A 441 -3.25 10.47 4.12
C ALA A 441 -3.85 11.32 5.23
N GLY A 442 -5.13 11.62 5.08
CA GLY A 442 -5.98 12.27 6.06
C GLY A 442 -7.28 11.49 6.22
N MET A 443 -8.38 12.19 6.46
CA MET A 443 -9.66 11.53 6.68
C MET A 443 -10.87 12.35 6.26
N ARG A 444 -11.92 11.59 5.94
CA ARG A 444 -13.31 12.00 5.95
C ARG A 444 -14.02 11.18 7.03
N TYR A 445 -14.95 11.76 7.75
CA TYR A 445 -15.80 11.00 8.67
C TYR A 445 -17.21 10.84 8.10
N VAL A 446 -17.88 9.79 8.54
CA VAL A 446 -19.27 9.49 8.23
C VAL A 446 -20.07 9.35 9.52
N GLU A 447 -21.36 9.63 9.43
CA GLU A 447 -22.35 9.26 10.43
C GLU A 447 -23.13 8.05 9.93
N SER A 448 -23.05 6.95 10.67
CA SER A 448 -23.77 5.72 10.33
C SER A 448 -23.92 4.83 11.56
N GLU A 449 -25.17 4.42 11.83
CA GLU A 449 -25.50 3.42 12.86
C GLU A 449 -25.07 2.00 12.47
N HIS A 450 -24.70 1.79 11.20
CA HIS A 450 -24.27 0.48 10.72
C HIS A 450 -22.81 0.26 11.07
N ALA A 451 -22.58 -0.77 11.90
CA ALA A 451 -21.24 -1.25 12.19
C ALA A 451 -20.58 -1.75 10.90
N PRO A 452 -19.28 -1.45 10.69
CA PRO A 452 -18.51 -2.06 9.60
C PRO A 452 -18.59 -3.60 9.68
N PRO A 453 -18.64 -4.30 8.54
CA PRO A 453 -18.57 -5.75 8.55
C PRO A 453 -17.28 -6.22 9.22
N VAL A 454 -17.39 -7.21 10.12
CA VAL A 454 -16.22 -7.84 10.74
C VAL A 454 -15.52 -8.67 9.67
N VAL A 455 -14.27 -8.32 9.38
CA VAL A 455 -13.42 -9.04 8.44
C VAL A 455 -12.54 -10.01 9.24
N GLU A 456 -12.77 -11.31 9.05
CA GLU A 456 -11.93 -12.35 9.65
C GLU A 456 -10.82 -12.74 8.66
N ALA A 457 -9.57 -12.85 9.13
CA ALA A 457 -8.48 -13.34 8.28
C ALA A 457 -8.74 -14.81 7.88
N MET A 458 -8.64 -15.09 6.57
CA MET A 458 -9.08 -16.34 5.92
C MET A 458 -8.44 -17.62 6.51
N TYR A 459 -7.21 -17.54 7.03
CA TYR A 459 -6.49 -18.65 7.68
C TYR A 459 -6.29 -18.46 9.19
N GLU A 460 -7.02 -17.50 9.79
CA GLU A 460 -6.93 -17.19 11.20
C GLU A 460 -8.24 -17.40 11.98
N THR A 461 -9.25 -18.02 11.38
CA THR A 461 -10.46 -18.38 12.11
C THR A 461 -10.26 -19.66 12.90
N ASP A 462 -10.93 -19.79 14.05
CA ASP A 462 -10.95 -21.04 14.81
C ASP A 462 -11.52 -22.19 13.97
N SER A 463 -12.47 -21.90 13.07
CA SER A 463 -13.04 -22.89 12.16
C SER A 463 -11.99 -23.41 11.18
N ALA A 464 -11.21 -22.55 10.53
CA ALA A 464 -10.17 -22.95 9.58
C ALA A 464 -9.08 -23.78 10.30
N VAL A 465 -8.61 -23.32 11.45
CA VAL A 465 -7.65 -24.08 12.28
C VAL A 465 -8.21 -25.43 12.68
N SER A 466 -9.45 -25.50 13.14
CA SER A 466 -10.11 -26.75 13.53
C SER A 466 -10.24 -27.73 12.36
N GLN A 467 -10.65 -27.25 11.19
CA GLN A 467 -10.74 -28.04 9.97
C GLN A 467 -9.38 -28.60 9.54
N TYR A 468 -8.32 -27.79 9.61
CA TYR A 468 -6.95 -28.23 9.32
C TYR A 468 -6.43 -29.21 10.37
N CYS A 469 -6.72 -28.98 11.66
CA CYS A 469 -6.42 -29.95 12.72
C CYS A 469 -7.10 -31.29 12.47
N GLU A 470 -8.39 -31.31 12.11
CA GLU A 470 -9.11 -32.54 11.78
C GLU A 470 -8.54 -33.21 10.52
N ALA A 471 -8.27 -32.44 9.46
CA ALA A 471 -7.68 -32.97 8.24
C ALA A 471 -6.26 -33.53 8.44
N HIS A 472 -5.47 -32.92 9.34
CA HIS A 472 -4.07 -33.28 9.59
C HIS A 472 -3.89 -34.29 10.72
N PHE A 473 -4.77 -34.35 11.70
CA PHE A 473 -4.62 -35.23 12.87
C PHE A 473 -5.77 -36.23 13.05
N GLY A 474 -6.92 -35.98 12.43
CA GLY A 474 -8.02 -36.93 12.37
C GLY A 474 -7.65 -38.21 11.59
N PRO A 475 -8.32 -39.34 11.88
CA PRO A 475 -8.05 -40.61 11.21
C PRO A 475 -8.42 -40.57 9.72
N THR A 476 -9.49 -39.85 9.37
CA THR A 476 -10.03 -39.73 8.02
C THR A 476 -10.67 -38.36 7.80
N TYR A 477 -10.52 -37.77 6.61
CA TYR A 477 -11.20 -36.54 6.21
C TYR A 477 -11.73 -36.69 4.77
N PHE A 478 -13.02 -36.39 4.54
CA PHE A 478 -13.72 -36.68 3.27
C PHE A 478 -13.55 -38.12 2.73
N GLY A 479 -13.47 -39.11 3.64
CA GLY A 479 -13.27 -40.51 3.26
C GLY A 479 -11.84 -40.87 2.85
N VAL A 480 -10.90 -39.92 2.96
CA VAL A 480 -9.47 -40.14 2.70
C VAL A 480 -8.77 -40.35 4.06
N PRO A 481 -8.03 -41.46 4.26
CA PRO A 481 -7.16 -41.63 5.42
C PRO A 481 -6.13 -40.51 5.52
N ASN A 482 -5.68 -40.19 6.73
CA ASN A 482 -4.79 -39.06 7.02
C ASN A 482 -3.72 -38.79 5.93
N SER A 483 -4.01 -37.83 5.05
CA SER A 483 -3.22 -37.59 3.85
C SER A 483 -1.82 -37.05 4.16
N PRO A 484 -1.63 -36.08 5.07
CA PRO A 484 -0.30 -35.59 5.40
C PRO A 484 0.63 -36.69 5.96
N ALA A 485 0.13 -37.54 6.85
CA ALA A 485 0.90 -38.67 7.36
C ALA A 485 1.22 -39.70 6.27
N ARG A 486 0.27 -39.97 5.36
CA ARG A 486 0.51 -40.87 4.23
C ARG A 486 1.56 -40.30 3.27
N CYS A 487 1.54 -38.99 2.99
CA CYS A 487 2.55 -38.33 2.17
C CYS A 487 3.95 -38.50 2.77
N ALA A 488 4.12 -38.23 4.07
CA ALA A 488 5.38 -38.45 4.76
C ALA A 488 5.84 -39.92 4.68
N ALA A 489 4.93 -40.88 4.89
CA ALA A 489 5.24 -42.31 4.78
C ALA A 489 5.71 -42.69 3.37
N VAL A 490 5.05 -42.20 2.32
CA VAL A 490 5.45 -42.44 0.93
C VAL A 490 6.84 -41.86 0.68
N CYS A 491 7.14 -40.64 1.12
CA CYS A 491 8.49 -40.07 1.02
C CYS A 491 9.55 -40.98 1.66
N LEU A 492 9.26 -41.54 2.84
CA LEU A 492 10.16 -42.46 3.54
C LEU A 492 10.34 -43.80 2.81
N GLU A 493 9.27 -44.34 2.20
CA GLU A 493 9.33 -45.54 1.36
C GLU A 493 10.29 -45.34 0.17
N TYR A 494 10.24 -44.16 -0.48
CA TYR A 494 11.10 -43.83 -1.61
C TYR A 494 12.55 -43.51 -1.24
N LEU A 495 12.79 -43.01 -0.02
CA LEU A 495 14.14 -42.71 0.44
C LEU A 495 14.99 -43.95 0.70
N GLN A 496 14.35 -45.09 1.01
CA GLN A 496 15.04 -46.35 1.31
C GLN A 496 16.17 -46.13 2.35
N ASP A 497 17.40 -46.54 2.00
CA ASP A 497 18.59 -46.46 2.85
C ASP A 497 19.40 -45.16 2.67
N ARG A 498 18.85 -44.15 1.97
CA ARG A 498 19.53 -42.86 1.80
C ARG A 498 19.67 -42.15 3.16
N PRO A 499 20.78 -41.40 3.38
CA PRO A 499 20.94 -40.59 4.59
C PRO A 499 19.81 -39.58 4.76
N ARG A 500 19.24 -39.50 5.97
CA ARG A 500 18.07 -38.66 6.30
C ARG A 500 18.50 -37.48 7.18
N ARG A 501 19.22 -36.53 6.57
CA ARG A 501 19.76 -35.37 7.30
C ARG A 501 18.72 -34.27 7.46
N GLU A 502 18.24 -33.74 6.35
CA GLU A 502 17.35 -32.57 6.34
C GLU A 502 16.11 -32.83 5.47
N ALA A 503 14.95 -32.34 5.92
CA ALA A 503 13.72 -32.29 5.13
C ALA A 503 13.05 -30.91 5.21
N LEU A 504 12.42 -30.50 4.12
CA LEU A 504 11.67 -29.25 4.01
C LEU A 504 10.20 -29.58 3.68
N ASP A 505 9.29 -29.09 4.51
CA ASP A 505 7.84 -29.21 4.35
C ASP A 505 7.26 -27.82 4.10
N LEU A 506 6.98 -27.50 2.83
CA LEU A 506 6.42 -26.22 2.39
C LEU A 506 4.89 -26.27 2.40
N GLY A 507 4.24 -25.31 3.05
CA GLY A 507 2.81 -25.34 3.30
C GLY A 507 2.46 -26.33 4.40
N CYS A 508 3.27 -26.37 5.47
CA CYS A 508 3.16 -27.41 6.51
C CYS A 508 1.86 -27.33 7.33
N ALA A 509 1.13 -26.21 7.23
CA ALA A 509 -0.05 -25.87 8.01
C ALA A 509 0.13 -26.20 9.50
N VAL A 510 -0.73 -27.03 10.08
CA VAL A 510 -0.66 -27.42 11.49
C VAL A 510 0.38 -28.51 11.79
N GLY A 511 1.28 -28.80 10.85
CA GLY A 511 2.57 -29.46 11.09
C GLY A 511 2.58 -30.99 11.05
N ARG A 512 1.48 -31.67 10.69
CA ARG A 512 1.45 -33.15 10.71
C ARG A 512 2.57 -33.81 9.91
N ALA A 513 2.76 -33.42 8.64
CA ALA A 513 3.77 -34.04 7.77
C ALA A 513 5.18 -33.77 8.32
N SER A 514 5.46 -32.51 8.68
CA SER A 514 6.67 -32.11 9.40
C SER A 514 6.96 -32.99 10.62
N PHE A 515 5.96 -33.28 11.46
CA PHE A 515 6.13 -34.13 12.65
C PHE A 515 6.43 -35.58 12.30
N GLU A 516 5.77 -36.17 11.30
CA GLU A 516 6.07 -37.54 10.88
C GLU A 516 7.48 -37.66 10.28
N LEU A 517 7.91 -36.68 9.48
CA LEU A 517 9.27 -36.63 8.94
C LEU A 517 10.32 -36.46 10.04
N ALA A 518 10.04 -35.63 11.05
CA ALA A 518 10.97 -35.37 12.15
C ALA A 518 11.29 -36.60 13.02
N ARG A 519 10.53 -37.69 12.88
CA ARG A 519 10.82 -38.98 13.54
C ARG A 519 11.96 -39.75 12.84
N HIS A 520 12.32 -39.35 11.63
CA HIS A 520 13.23 -40.08 10.76
C HIS A 520 14.38 -39.24 10.20
N PHE A 521 14.29 -37.91 10.27
CA PHE A 521 15.30 -36.97 9.81
C PHE A 521 15.97 -36.26 10.99
N ASP A 522 17.25 -35.93 10.86
CA ASP A 522 18.00 -35.18 11.89
C ASP A 522 17.43 -33.77 12.09
N HIS A 523 16.97 -33.13 11.01
CA HIS A 523 16.36 -31.81 11.01
C HIS A 523 15.20 -31.72 10.03
N VAL A 524 14.10 -31.07 10.43
CA VAL A 524 12.96 -30.79 9.55
C VAL A 524 12.57 -29.32 9.71
N THR A 525 12.48 -28.63 8.57
CA THR A 525 11.99 -27.25 8.50
C THR A 525 10.57 -27.30 7.92
N GLY A 526 9.57 -26.93 8.73
CA GLY A 526 8.21 -26.70 8.26
C GLY A 526 7.98 -25.20 8.06
N ILE A 527 7.49 -24.81 6.88
CA ILE A 527 7.20 -23.41 6.55
C ILE A 527 5.74 -23.31 6.15
N ASP A 528 5.03 -22.34 6.70
CA ASP A 528 3.67 -21.99 6.30
C ASP A 528 3.48 -20.48 6.40
N PHE A 529 2.60 -19.92 5.56
CA PHE A 529 2.26 -18.50 5.61
C PHE A 529 1.36 -18.15 6.79
N SER A 530 0.59 -19.11 7.32
CA SER A 530 -0.30 -18.88 8.47
C SER A 530 0.45 -19.00 9.80
N ALA A 531 0.71 -17.85 10.43
CA ALA A 531 1.28 -17.81 11.78
C ALA A 531 0.40 -18.54 12.82
N ARG A 532 -0.92 -18.58 12.63
CA ARG A 532 -1.85 -19.31 13.52
C ARG A 532 -1.71 -20.82 13.37
N PHE A 533 -1.57 -21.33 12.15
CA PHE A 533 -1.29 -22.76 11.93
C PHE A 533 0.05 -23.17 12.55
N ILE A 534 1.11 -22.38 12.35
CA ILE A 534 2.42 -22.62 12.96
C ILE A 534 2.32 -22.60 14.50
N ARG A 535 1.58 -21.65 15.09
CA ARG A 535 1.39 -21.59 16.55
C ARG A 535 0.72 -22.85 17.11
N VAL A 536 -0.29 -23.36 16.41
CA VAL A 536 -0.97 -24.61 16.80
C VAL A 536 -0.05 -25.80 16.64
N ALA A 537 0.74 -25.87 15.56
CA ALA A 537 1.77 -26.88 15.40
C ALA A 537 2.76 -26.84 16.59
N LEU A 538 3.27 -25.66 16.96
CA LEU A 538 4.16 -25.51 18.10
C LEU A 538 3.53 -25.97 19.42
N GLN A 539 2.25 -25.67 19.67
CA GLN A 539 1.52 -26.16 20.84
C GLN A 539 1.34 -27.69 20.84
N LEU A 540 1.11 -28.29 19.68
CA LEU A 540 1.01 -29.74 19.53
C LEU A 540 2.36 -30.44 19.70
N LYS A 541 3.47 -29.78 19.36
CA LYS A 541 4.84 -30.29 19.59
C LYS A 541 5.18 -30.44 21.08
N GLU A 542 4.58 -29.61 21.95
CA GLU A 542 4.82 -29.62 23.39
C GLU A 542 4.01 -30.70 24.15
N ARG A 543 3.15 -31.43 23.45
CA ARG A 543 2.32 -32.53 23.99
C ARG A 543 2.80 -33.87 23.47
#